data_AF-A0A836RPF7-F1
#
_entry.id   AF-A0A836RPF7-F1
#
_cell.length_a   1.000
_cell.length_b   1.000
_cell.length_c   1.000
_cell.angle_alpha   90.00
_cell.angle_beta   90.00
_cell.angle_gamma   90.00
#
_symmetry.space_group_name_H-M   'P 1'
#
loop_
_entity.id
_entity.type
_entity.pdbx_description
1 polymer ?
#
loop_
_entity_poly.entity_id
_entity_poly.type
_entity_poly.pdbx_seq_one_letter_code
_entity_poly.pdbx_strand_id
1 'polypeptide(L)'
;AELLCYPTAIGWHPSEKSEFGQTQRESWELIQRSHALANGCFVVCVNRIGHEGAAAGGLEFWGSSFVADPSGEVVARGPVDEEAVMVVSIDLGQIDEARIHWPFLRDRRVDAYGAIGRYFADEATKCVPGSAARSETLLPRKDGPTA
;
A
#
# COMPACT_ATOMS: atom_id res chain seq x y z
N ALA A 1 -9.80 -13.97 8.30
CA ALA A 1 -8.59 -14.72 7.92
C ALA A 1 -7.58 -14.63 9.07
N GLU A 2 -6.72 -15.63 9.21
CA GLU A 2 -5.58 -15.61 10.15
C GLU A 2 -4.30 -15.09 9.48
N LEU A 3 -4.22 -15.24 8.16
CA LEU A 3 -3.11 -14.85 7.31
C LEU A 3 -3.63 -14.13 6.06
N LEU A 4 -2.96 -13.06 5.64
CA LEU A 4 -3.13 -12.43 4.33
C LEU A 4 -1.84 -12.61 3.53
N CYS A 5 -1.95 -13.09 2.29
CA CYS A 5 -0.79 -13.35 1.42
C CYS A 5 -0.85 -12.46 0.18
N TYR A 6 0.25 -11.77 -0.11
CA TYR A 6 0.38 -10.86 -1.25
C TYR A 6 1.58 -11.22 -2.14
N PRO A 7 1.41 -12.16 -3.10
CA PRO A 7 2.37 -12.35 -4.17
C PRO A 7 2.46 -11.08 -5.01
N THR A 8 3.68 -10.57 -5.21
CA THR A 8 3.94 -9.23 -5.71
C THR A 8 5.06 -9.28 -6.77
N ALA A 9 4.97 -8.40 -7.76
CA ALA A 9 6.05 -8.06 -8.66
C ALA A 9 6.13 -6.54 -8.75
N ILE A 10 6.88 -5.93 -7.82
CA ILE A 10 7.02 -4.47 -7.73
C ILE A 10 8.49 -4.06 -7.74
N GLY A 11 8.76 -3.07 -8.58
CA GLY A 11 10.10 -2.69 -9.05
C GLY A 11 10.22 -1.18 -9.23
N TRP A 12 11.46 -0.70 -9.26
CA TRP A 12 11.84 0.70 -9.46
C TRP A 12 12.05 0.84 -10.96
N HIS A 13 11.59 1.94 -11.56
CA HIS A 13 12.17 2.33 -12.84
C HIS A 13 13.61 2.82 -12.57
N PRO A 14 14.64 2.40 -13.33
CA PRO A 14 16.03 2.73 -13.02
C PRO A 14 16.31 4.23 -12.90
N SER A 15 15.59 5.08 -13.65
CA SER A 15 15.74 6.54 -13.59
C SER A 15 15.16 7.18 -12.32
N GLU A 16 14.20 6.52 -11.67
CA GLU A 16 13.52 7.03 -10.46
C GLU A 16 14.18 6.51 -9.18
N LYS A 17 15.06 5.51 -9.33
CA LYS A 17 15.56 4.71 -8.23
C LYS A 17 16.25 5.53 -7.16
N SER A 18 17.15 6.42 -7.57
CA SER A 18 17.93 7.24 -6.65
C SER A 18 17.11 8.25 -5.86
N GLU A 19 15.96 8.69 -6.40
CA GLU A 19 15.18 9.77 -5.82
C GLU A 19 13.98 9.25 -5.01
N PHE A 20 13.22 8.31 -5.57
CA PHE A 20 11.93 7.89 -4.99
C PHE A 20 11.95 6.49 -4.41
N GLY A 21 12.94 5.68 -4.75
CA GLY A 21 12.84 4.25 -4.55
C GLY A 21 12.81 3.79 -3.10
N GLN A 22 13.53 4.49 -2.20
CA GLN A 22 13.42 4.25 -0.76
C GLN A 22 11.98 4.48 -0.29
N THR A 23 11.42 5.66 -0.59
CA THR A 23 10.06 6.04 -0.20
C THR A 23 9.01 5.11 -0.80
N GLN A 24 9.16 4.69 -2.07
CA GLN A 24 8.25 3.76 -2.73
C GLN A 24 8.22 2.41 -2.01
N ARG A 25 9.40 1.85 -1.71
CA ARG A 25 9.51 0.57 -1.00
C ARG A 25 8.98 0.65 0.43
N GLU A 26 9.31 1.71 1.16
CA GLU A 26 8.83 1.93 2.52
C GLU A 26 7.31 2.12 2.55
N SER A 27 6.74 2.82 1.57
CA SER A 27 5.29 3.00 1.45
C SER A 27 4.57 1.69 1.16
N TRP A 28 5.13 0.86 0.26
CA TRP A 28 4.62 -0.48 -0.02
C TRP A 28 4.64 -1.36 1.24
N GLU A 29 5.72 -1.34 2.01
CA GLU A 29 5.78 -2.09 3.26
C GLU A 29 4.78 -1.56 4.30
N LEU A 30 4.73 -0.24 4.48
CA LEU A 30 3.88 0.41 5.47
C LEU A 30 2.40 0.06 5.28
N ILE A 31 1.89 0.15 4.05
CA ILE A 31 0.47 -0.13 3.81
C ILE A 31 0.12 -1.59 4.11
N GLN A 32 1.02 -2.53 3.79
CA GLN A 32 0.83 -3.95 4.05
C GLN A 32 0.91 -4.28 5.55
N ARG A 33 1.86 -3.68 6.29
CA ARG A 33 1.91 -3.75 7.77
C ARG A 33 0.64 -3.18 8.41
N SER A 34 0.11 -2.09 7.85
CA SER A 34 -1.14 -1.50 8.33
C SER A 34 -2.33 -2.47 8.20
N HIS A 35 -2.34 -3.33 7.17
CA HIS A 35 -3.37 -4.35 7.01
C HIS A 35 -3.29 -5.42 8.09
N ALA A 36 -2.08 -5.77 8.53
CA ALA A 36 -1.87 -6.68 9.64
C ALA A 36 -2.47 -6.11 10.94
N LEU A 37 -2.08 -4.87 11.27
CA LEU A 37 -2.57 -4.14 12.44
C LEU A 37 -4.09 -3.93 12.41
N ALA A 38 -4.65 -3.44 11.30
CA ALA A 38 -6.07 -3.10 11.20
C ALA A 38 -7.01 -4.31 11.33
N ASN A 39 -6.52 -5.51 11.02
CA ASN A 39 -7.30 -6.76 11.06
C ASN A 39 -6.88 -7.72 12.18
N GLY A 40 -5.81 -7.39 12.91
CA GLY A 40 -5.18 -8.26 13.89
C GLY A 40 -4.86 -9.63 13.31
N CYS A 41 -4.14 -9.69 12.18
CA CYS A 41 -3.75 -10.95 11.54
C CYS A 41 -2.36 -10.86 10.94
N PHE A 42 -1.73 -12.01 10.66
CA PHE A 42 -0.42 -12.02 10.00
C PHE A 42 -0.55 -11.59 8.53
N VAL A 43 0.47 -10.92 8.02
CA VAL A 43 0.60 -10.55 6.60
C VAL A 43 1.90 -11.10 6.05
N VAL A 44 1.83 -11.77 4.89
CA VAL A 44 2.99 -12.28 4.16
C VAL A 44 3.05 -11.61 2.79
N CYS A 45 4.13 -10.87 2.54
CA CYS A 45 4.39 -10.25 1.26
C CYS A 45 5.56 -10.97 0.60
N VAL A 46 5.35 -11.45 -0.62
CA VAL A 46 6.39 -12.12 -1.41
C VAL A 46 6.61 -11.30 -2.66
N ASN A 47 7.82 -10.85 -2.88
CA ASN A 47 8.21 -10.10 -4.07
C ASN A 47 9.40 -10.78 -4.74
N ARG A 48 9.52 -10.54 -6.04
CA ARG A 48 10.63 -11.05 -6.84
C ARG A 48 11.85 -10.12 -6.81
N ILE A 49 12.94 -10.59 -7.37
CA ILE A 49 14.19 -9.84 -7.55
C ILE A 49 14.61 -9.81 -9.03
N GLY A 50 15.63 -9.01 -9.33
CA GLY A 50 16.28 -8.95 -10.64
C GLY A 50 15.76 -7.83 -11.53
N HIS A 51 16.38 -7.68 -12.71
CA HIS A 51 16.01 -6.69 -13.72
C HIS A 51 15.26 -7.35 -14.87
N GLU A 52 14.15 -6.75 -15.30
CA GLU A 52 13.44 -7.17 -16.52
C GLU A 52 13.24 -5.99 -17.48
N GLY A 53 13.60 -6.21 -18.75
CA GLY A 53 13.49 -5.22 -19.82
C GLY A 53 14.86 -4.75 -20.34
N ALA A 54 14.86 -3.66 -21.12
CA ALA A 54 16.07 -3.06 -21.67
C ALA A 54 16.98 -2.51 -20.56
N ALA A 55 18.30 -2.47 -20.73
CA ALA A 55 19.22 -2.03 -19.67
C ALA A 55 19.06 -0.55 -19.26
N ALA A 56 18.69 0.32 -20.21
CA ALA A 56 18.41 1.75 -19.95
C ALA A 56 16.91 2.03 -19.65
N GLY A 57 16.11 0.98 -19.48
CA GLY A 57 14.68 1.04 -19.16
C GLY A 57 14.28 -0.18 -18.33
N GLY A 58 13.01 -0.56 -18.37
CA GLY A 58 12.55 -1.74 -17.63
C GLY A 58 12.38 -1.50 -16.14
N LEU A 59 12.36 -2.58 -15.36
CA LEU A 59 12.09 -2.57 -13.93
C LEU A 59 13.13 -3.39 -13.18
N GLU A 60 13.63 -2.82 -12.10
CA GLU A 60 14.46 -3.51 -11.12
C GLU A 60 13.61 -3.89 -9.90
N PHE A 61 13.36 -5.18 -9.71
CA PHE A 61 12.54 -5.67 -8.59
C PHE A 61 13.35 -5.76 -7.30
N TRP A 62 12.76 -5.32 -6.20
CA TRP A 62 13.47 -5.04 -4.96
C TRP A 62 13.34 -6.09 -3.87
N GLY A 63 12.85 -7.29 -4.20
CA GLY A 63 12.65 -8.36 -3.23
C GLY A 63 11.98 -7.80 -1.98
N SER A 64 12.71 -7.82 -0.87
CA SER A 64 12.24 -7.28 0.41
C SER A 64 10.94 -7.96 0.86
N SER A 65 10.75 -9.22 0.46
CA SER A 65 9.68 -10.08 0.96
C SER A 65 9.70 -10.08 2.49
N PHE A 66 8.56 -10.08 3.14
CA PHE A 66 8.50 -10.00 4.60
C PHE A 66 7.25 -10.64 5.18
N VAL A 67 7.32 -10.94 6.47
CA VAL A 67 6.18 -11.36 7.29
C VAL A 67 5.98 -10.32 8.38
N ALA A 68 4.75 -9.82 8.50
CA ALA A 68 4.33 -8.97 9.60
C ALA A 68 3.36 -9.69 10.54
N ASP A 69 3.50 -9.45 11.83
CA ASP A 69 2.63 -9.98 12.87
C ASP A 69 1.32 -9.18 12.99
N PRO A 70 0.35 -9.64 13.81
CA PRO A 70 -0.92 -8.95 14.04
C PRO A 70 -0.83 -7.52 14.58
N SER A 71 0.33 -7.11 15.15
CA SER A 71 0.57 -5.73 15.58
C SER A 71 1.14 -4.84 14.47
N GLY A 72 1.45 -5.45 13.32
CA GLY A 72 2.10 -4.79 12.19
C GLY A 72 3.62 -4.76 12.30
N GLU A 73 4.25 -5.45 13.25
CA GLU A 73 5.71 -5.53 13.34
C GLU A 73 6.27 -6.57 12.36
N VAL A 74 7.41 -6.26 11.75
CA VAL A 74 8.06 -7.16 10.79
C VAL A 74 8.88 -8.21 11.54
N VAL A 75 8.42 -9.46 11.50
CA VAL A 75 9.05 -10.58 12.22
C VAL A 75 10.03 -11.38 11.37
N ALA A 76 9.97 -11.24 10.04
CA ALA A 76 10.93 -11.82 9.12
C ALA A 76 11.06 -10.96 7.87
N ARG A 77 12.28 -10.87 7.32
CA ARG A 77 12.59 -10.09 6.13
C ARG A 77 13.57 -10.84 5.24
N GLY A 78 13.25 -10.89 3.96
CA GLY A 78 14.09 -11.41 2.90
C GLY A 78 15.02 -10.35 2.32
N PRO A 79 16.04 -10.77 1.57
CA PRO A 79 16.98 -9.87 0.90
C PRO A 79 16.30 -9.00 -0.15
N VAL A 80 16.99 -7.94 -0.56
CA VAL A 80 16.52 -6.98 -1.58
C VAL A 80 16.78 -7.50 -2.99
N ASP A 81 17.89 -8.21 -3.19
CA ASP A 81 18.45 -8.51 -4.52
C ASP A 81 19.03 -9.93 -4.63
N GLU A 82 18.71 -10.81 -3.67
CA GLU A 82 19.15 -12.21 -3.67
C GLU A 82 17.96 -13.18 -3.64
N GLU A 83 18.12 -14.36 -4.25
CA GLU A 83 17.14 -15.43 -4.12
C GLU A 83 17.13 -15.96 -2.68
N ALA A 84 15.96 -16.19 -2.11
CA ALA A 84 15.84 -16.69 -0.75
C ALA A 84 14.63 -17.59 -0.56
N VAL A 85 14.78 -18.57 0.34
CA VAL A 85 13.69 -19.35 0.91
C VAL A 85 13.61 -18.99 2.39
N MET A 86 12.48 -18.44 2.81
CA MET A 86 12.23 -18.12 4.21
C MET A 86 11.25 -19.11 4.82
N VAL A 87 11.60 -19.66 5.98
CA VAL A 87 10.70 -20.45 6.82
C VAL A 87 10.50 -19.68 8.11
N VAL A 88 9.26 -19.30 8.39
CA VAL A 88 8.92 -18.44 9.53
C VAL A 88 7.89 -19.18 10.38
N SER A 89 8.22 -19.40 11.65
CA SER A 89 7.28 -19.94 12.63
C SER A 89 6.41 -18.79 13.15
N ILE A 90 5.10 -19.00 13.16
CA ILE A 90 4.13 -18.03 13.68
C ILE A 90 3.29 -18.68 14.78
N ASP A 91 2.89 -17.89 15.77
CA ASP A 91 1.93 -18.30 16.80
C ASP A 91 0.58 -17.65 16.52
N LEU A 92 -0.40 -18.49 16.21
CA LEU A 92 -1.76 -18.03 15.90
C LEU A 92 -2.48 -17.47 17.14
N GLY A 93 -2.02 -17.77 18.37
CA GLY A 93 -2.58 -17.18 19.59
C GLY A 93 -2.45 -15.66 19.64
N GLN A 94 -1.43 -15.09 18.99
CA GLN A 94 -1.20 -13.63 18.91
C GLN A 94 -2.36 -12.89 18.20
N ILE A 95 -3.13 -13.58 17.36
CA ILE A 95 -4.29 -13.01 16.67
C ILE A 95 -5.39 -12.64 17.67
N ASP A 96 -5.69 -13.56 18.58
CA ASP A 96 -6.73 -13.36 19.59
C ASP A 96 -6.31 -12.25 20.55
N GLU A 97 -5.04 -12.26 20.99
CA GLU A 97 -4.48 -11.19 21.81
C GLU A 97 -4.59 -9.83 21.10
N ALA A 98 -4.16 -9.73 19.84
CA ALA A 98 -4.21 -8.47 19.10
C ALA A 98 -5.64 -7.94 18.94
N ARG A 99 -6.61 -8.81 18.63
CA ARG A 99 -8.03 -8.42 18.45
C ARG A 99 -8.74 -8.08 19.75
N ILE A 100 -8.28 -8.60 20.89
CA ILE A 100 -8.75 -8.20 22.22
C ILE A 100 -8.22 -6.81 22.57
N HIS A 101 -6.91 -6.56 22.38
CA HIS A 101 -6.28 -5.28 22.72
C HIS A 101 -6.72 -4.15 21.80
N TRP A 102 -6.87 -4.42 20.50
CA TRP A 102 -7.31 -3.49 19.47
C TRP A 102 -8.60 -4.00 18.80
N PRO A 103 -9.77 -3.80 19.45
CA PRO A 103 -11.04 -4.39 19.01
C PRO A 103 -11.68 -3.64 17.83
N PHE A 104 -10.88 -3.27 16.81
CA PHE A 104 -11.35 -2.54 15.63
C PHE A 104 -12.55 -3.23 14.99
N LEU A 105 -12.52 -4.55 14.85
CA LEU A 105 -13.60 -5.31 14.23
C LEU A 105 -14.95 -5.17 14.97
N ARG A 106 -14.92 -5.09 16.30
CA ARG A 106 -16.11 -4.85 17.14
C ARG A 106 -16.62 -3.42 16.97
N ASP A 107 -15.70 -2.45 16.89
CA ASP A 107 -16.02 -1.02 16.93
C ASP A 107 -16.30 -0.41 15.55
N ARG A 108 -16.29 -1.22 14.47
CA ARG A 108 -16.60 -0.78 13.10
C ARG A 108 -17.99 -0.14 13.02
N ARG A 109 -18.03 1.11 12.54
CA ARG A 109 -19.26 1.83 12.16
C ARG A 109 -19.75 1.41 10.77
N VAL A 110 -20.17 0.15 10.67
CA VAL A 110 -20.63 -0.44 9.40
C VAL A 110 -21.81 0.29 8.77
N ASP A 111 -22.62 0.96 9.59
CA ASP A 111 -23.71 1.84 9.18
C ASP A 111 -23.23 3.05 8.36
N ALA A 112 -21.99 3.48 8.54
CA ALA A 112 -21.39 4.61 7.82
C ALA A 112 -20.65 4.22 6.53
N TYR A 113 -20.53 2.92 6.21
CA TYR A 113 -19.68 2.45 5.09
C TYR A 113 -20.34 2.50 3.71
N GLY A 114 -21.60 2.96 3.61
CA GLY A 114 -22.36 2.96 2.35
C GLY A 114 -21.71 3.74 1.20
N ALA A 115 -20.79 4.66 1.48
CA ALA A 115 -20.07 5.42 0.46
C ALA A 115 -18.82 4.71 -0.09
N ILE A 116 -18.22 3.76 0.63
CA ILE A 116 -16.94 3.10 0.24
C ILE A 116 -17.09 2.35 -1.11
N GLY A 117 -18.29 1.84 -1.40
CA GLY A 117 -18.58 1.15 -2.66
C GLY A 117 -18.89 2.08 -3.84
N ARG A 118 -18.82 3.40 -3.69
CA ARG A 118 -19.11 4.36 -4.75
C ARG A 118 -17.83 4.86 -5.40
N TYR A 119 -17.84 5.01 -6.72
CA TYR A 119 -16.76 5.72 -7.39
C TYR A 119 -17.03 7.22 -7.32
N PHE A 120 -16.01 8.03 -7.02
CA PHE A 120 -16.20 9.49 -6.90
C PHE A 120 -16.73 10.15 -8.18
N ALA A 121 -16.51 9.57 -9.37
CA ALA A 121 -17.09 10.11 -10.61
C ALA A 121 -18.61 9.87 -10.74
N ASP A 122 -19.21 8.99 -9.93
CA ASP A 122 -20.67 8.75 -9.96
C ASP A 122 -21.46 9.96 -9.41
N GLU A 123 -20.84 10.80 -8.58
CA GLU A 123 -21.48 12.01 -8.03
C GLU A 123 -21.35 13.23 -8.95
N ALA A 124 -20.33 13.27 -9.82
CA ALA A 124 -20.15 14.34 -10.81
C ALA A 124 -21.24 14.38 -11.90
N THR A 125 -22.07 13.34 -11.99
CA THR A 125 -23.19 13.26 -12.96
C THR A 125 -24.52 13.73 -12.36
N LYS A 126 -24.55 14.08 -11.06
CA LYS A 126 -25.69 14.76 -10.43
C LYS A 126 -25.42 16.26 -10.32
N CYS A 127 -25.13 16.91 -11.45
CA CYS A 127 -25.35 18.34 -11.54
C CYS A 127 -26.86 18.57 -11.42
N VAL A 128 -27.31 18.95 -10.22
CA VAL A 128 -28.69 19.31 -9.95
C VAL A 128 -29.04 20.49 -10.86
N PRO A 129 -30.06 20.40 -11.75
CA PRO A 129 -30.48 21.54 -12.55
C PRO A 129 -31.09 22.57 -11.58
N GLY A 130 -30.31 23.61 -11.22
CA GLY A 130 -30.82 24.73 -10.40
C GLY A 130 -29.84 25.38 -9.44
N SER A 131 -28.67 24.78 -9.17
CA SER A 131 -27.64 25.45 -8.35
C SER A 131 -26.78 26.32 -9.27
N ALA A 132 -27.08 27.61 -9.33
CA ALA A 132 -26.30 28.60 -10.05
C ALA A 132 -24.82 28.53 -9.64
N ALA A 133 -23.97 28.04 -10.54
CA ALA A 133 -22.53 28.06 -10.39
C ALA A 133 -22.07 29.52 -10.27
N ARG A 134 -21.51 29.90 -9.12
CA ARG A 134 -20.68 31.10 -9.06
C ARG A 134 -19.39 30.80 -9.79
N SER A 135 -19.22 31.49 -10.91
CA SER A 135 -17.95 31.62 -11.62
C SER A 135 -16.93 32.26 -10.69
N GLU A 136 -15.88 31.52 -10.34
CA GLU A 136 -14.62 32.11 -9.88
C GLU A 136 -13.49 31.62 -10.79
N THR A 137 -13.21 32.50 -11.74
CA THR A 137 -11.99 32.78 -12.50
C THR A 137 -10.76 31.88 -12.24
N LEU A 138 -10.35 31.21 -13.31
CA LEU A 138 -9.00 30.67 -13.56
C LEU A 138 -7.89 31.57 -13.00
N LEU A 139 -7.02 31.03 -12.15
CA LEU A 139 -5.69 31.61 -11.92
C LEU A 139 -4.74 31.17 -13.06
N PRO A 140 -3.96 32.08 -13.66
CA PRO A 140 -3.12 31.77 -14.80
C PRO A 140 -1.86 31.00 -14.38
N ARG A 141 -1.44 30.05 -15.25
CA ARG A 141 -0.11 29.42 -15.21
C ARG A 141 0.96 30.50 -15.33
N LYS A 142 1.96 30.47 -14.45
CA LYS A 142 3.19 31.25 -14.62
C LYS A 142 4.26 30.36 -15.22
N ASP A 143 4.61 30.71 -16.44
CA ASP A 143 5.80 30.28 -17.15
C ASP A 143 7.07 30.68 -16.35
N GLY A 144 8.09 29.83 -16.41
CA GLY A 144 9.37 30.05 -15.72
C GLY A 144 10.19 31.19 -16.31
N PRO A 145 11.24 31.65 -15.61
CA PRO A 145 12.23 32.54 -16.21
C PRO A 145 13.51 31.77 -16.60
N THR A 146 13.86 31.96 -17.86
CA THR A 146 15.23 31.94 -18.37
C THR A 146 16.06 33.02 -17.67
N ALA A 147 17.18 32.62 -17.06
CA ALA A 147 18.42 33.38 -16.92
C ALA A 147 19.56 32.40 -16.65
#